data_AF-A0A9D5VZN8-F1
#
_entry.id   AF-A0A9D5VZN8-F1
#
_cell.length_a   1.000
_cell.length_b   1.000
_cell.length_c   1.000
_cell.angle_alpha   90.00
_cell.angle_beta   90.00
_cell.angle_gamma   90.00
#
_symmetry.space_group_name_H-M   'P 1'
#
loop_
_entity.id
_entity.type
_entity.pdbx_description
1 polymer ?
#
loop_
_entity_poly.entity_id
_entity_poly.type
_entity_poly.pdbx_seq_one_letter_code
_entity_poly.pdbx_strand_id
1 'polypeptide(L)'
;MNKKIPVSSLKEGMIIAEDIHLPETTIKEGKAVGKDEKGGAEFQSLIQAGVIVSAKLVELIKGHVEYVVIDARSVKVSLDETVISEEVKKNITVTGNLRISAKINPNIKIKAGNKITIEGSVPEGCSIESDTAEIMIKGNVIGTDKSIVRIKCPKNLSVHSFKFTEVTCGSTVRINNDAIDSKITAKDEVSVSGSVIRSKITTQASIKVNNCGSPTEKGLNELTIKSDNYEKLCMTFTSEASKTPEFMKNIKQSAENIDKVKTQTHKLMKSQEKIPNDKKKQLVELLEATEQKYQDSKEKLVLHQAKLTEIAQQLTNQLLQNKIIISGTLFPPALILIENTFLQWTKLDQKVTFYIHETDKKIKFKSAGAHY
;
A
#
# COMPACT_ATOMS: atom_id res chain seq x y z
N MET A 1 14.89 -6.99 13.73
CA MET A 1 16.11 -7.83 13.75
C MET A 1 16.40 -8.11 15.23
N ASN A 2 16.98 -9.24 15.64
CA ASN A 2 17.22 -9.45 17.07
C ASN A 2 18.46 -8.67 17.49
N LYS A 3 18.32 -7.65 18.34
CA LYS A 3 19.45 -6.87 18.87
C LYS A 3 20.01 -7.55 20.11
N LYS A 4 21.33 -7.81 20.11
CA LYS A 4 22.06 -8.33 21.28
C LYS A 4 22.65 -7.17 22.08
N ILE A 5 22.41 -7.14 23.38
CA ILE A 5 23.01 -6.16 24.31
C ILE A 5 23.91 -6.91 25.30
N PRO A 6 25.21 -6.57 25.38
CA PRO A 6 26.11 -7.15 26.38
C PRO A 6 25.61 -6.86 27.80
N VAL A 7 25.63 -7.85 28.69
CA VAL A 7 25.22 -7.64 30.10
C VAL A 7 26.12 -6.61 30.79
N SER A 8 27.38 -6.53 30.38
CA SER A 8 28.35 -5.53 30.86
C SER A 8 27.97 -4.08 30.55
N SER A 9 27.09 -3.83 29.58
CA SER A 9 26.63 -2.48 29.23
C SER A 9 25.30 -2.09 29.88
N LEU A 10 24.68 -2.99 30.65
CA LEU A 10 23.42 -2.72 31.34
C LEU A 10 23.64 -1.83 32.57
N LYS A 11 22.80 -0.80 32.70
CA LYS A 11 22.75 0.10 33.86
C LYS A 11 21.36 0.07 34.47
N GLU A 12 21.27 0.26 35.77
CA GLU A 12 19.99 0.53 36.42
C GLU A 12 19.29 1.73 35.75
N GLY A 13 17.98 1.60 35.54
CA GLY A 13 17.17 2.58 34.82
C GLY A 13 17.23 2.48 33.29
N MET A 14 18.08 1.62 32.73
CA MET A 14 18.17 1.45 31.28
C MET A 14 16.87 0.84 30.74
N ILE A 15 16.23 1.54 29.80
CA ILE A 15 15.08 1.02 29.06
C ILE A 15 15.59 0.27 27.85
N ILE A 16 15.27 -1.02 27.79
CA ILE A 16 15.65 -1.87 26.67
C ILE A 16 14.45 -2.01 25.73
N ALA A 17 14.49 -1.26 24.61
CA ALA A 17 13.49 -1.32 23.55
C ALA A 17 14.14 -1.09 22.17
N GLU A 18 13.63 -1.76 21.13
CA GLU A 18 13.90 -1.40 19.73
C GLU A 18 12.76 -0.47 19.29
N ASP A 19 13.08 0.77 18.91
CA ASP A 19 12.18 1.81 18.39
C ASP A 19 10.86 2.04 19.16
N ILE A 20 10.95 2.76 20.28
CA ILE A 20 9.77 3.19 21.01
C ILE A 20 9.77 4.71 21.23
N HIS A 21 8.83 5.41 20.59
CA HIS A 21 8.31 6.70 21.06
C HIS A 21 7.15 6.42 22.01
N LEU A 22 7.43 6.25 23.31
CA LEU A 22 6.40 6.20 24.36
C LEU A 22 6.38 7.56 25.07
N PRO A 23 5.19 8.10 25.41
CA PRO A 23 5.11 9.18 26.39
C PRO A 23 5.62 8.67 27.75
N GLU A 24 6.37 9.52 28.46
CA GLU A 24 7.17 9.21 29.67
C GLU A 24 6.40 8.56 30.85
N THR A 25 5.08 8.44 30.77
CA THR A 25 4.21 8.10 31.90
C THR A 25 3.82 6.62 32.02
N THR A 26 4.28 5.74 31.13
CA THR A 26 3.73 4.36 31.05
C THR A 26 4.78 3.25 31.08
N ILE A 27 5.78 3.36 31.96
CA ILE A 27 6.78 2.29 32.13
C ILE A 27 6.66 1.71 33.54
N LYS A 28 6.19 0.45 33.65
CA LYS A 28 6.13 -0.32 34.90
C LYS A 28 7.29 -1.32 34.96
N GLU A 29 7.76 -1.62 36.18
CA GLU A 29 8.79 -2.63 36.46
C GLU A 29 8.36 -4.01 35.92
N GLY A 30 9.15 -4.58 35.01
CA GLY A 30 8.90 -5.90 34.41
C GLY A 30 9.92 -6.95 34.87
N LYS A 31 9.46 -8.19 35.12
CA LYS A 31 10.31 -9.34 35.45
C LYS A 31 11.20 -9.75 34.26
N ALA A 32 12.40 -10.24 34.54
CA ALA A 32 13.36 -10.71 33.53
C ALA A 32 13.95 -12.08 33.87
N VAL A 33 14.38 -12.78 32.82
CA VAL A 33 15.00 -14.11 32.84
C VAL A 33 16.01 -14.19 31.68
N GLY A 34 17.16 -14.84 31.89
CA GLY A 34 18.20 -15.04 30.88
C GLY A 34 18.55 -16.52 30.66
N LYS A 35 19.33 -16.82 29.61
CA LYS A 35 19.78 -18.17 29.25
C LYS A 35 21.32 -18.25 29.18
N ASP A 36 21.90 -19.29 29.77
CA ASP A 36 23.33 -19.65 29.68
C ASP A 36 23.57 -20.55 28.45
N GLU A 37 24.64 -20.29 27.69
CA GLU A 37 25.04 -21.11 26.54
C GLU A 37 25.81 -22.39 26.96
N LYS A 38 26.11 -22.60 28.25
CA LYS A 38 26.83 -23.79 28.74
C LYS A 38 25.96 -25.02 29.09
N GLY A 39 24.78 -25.15 28.49
CA GLY A 39 24.05 -26.43 28.45
C GLY A 39 23.55 -27.00 29.78
N GLY A 40 23.40 -26.19 30.82
CA GLY A 40 22.83 -26.61 32.11
C GLY A 40 21.51 -25.89 32.44
N ALA A 41 20.44 -26.67 32.54
CA ALA A 41 19.06 -26.29 32.91
C ALA A 41 18.32 -25.34 31.94
N GLU A 42 17.28 -25.88 31.29
CA GLU A 42 16.29 -25.08 30.55
C GLU A 42 15.47 -24.23 31.51
N PHE A 43 15.67 -22.92 31.48
CA PHE A 43 14.65 -21.96 31.91
C PHE A 43 14.00 -21.37 30.66
N GLN A 44 12.76 -21.78 30.36
CA GLN A 44 11.96 -21.13 29.33
C GLN A 44 11.58 -19.73 29.81
N SER A 45 12.10 -18.68 29.18
CA SER A 45 11.51 -17.33 29.31
C SER A 45 11.96 -16.40 28.19
N LEU A 46 10.98 -15.82 27.48
CA LEU A 46 11.16 -14.74 26.52
C LEU A 46 10.95 -13.39 27.21
N ILE A 47 11.84 -12.42 26.97
CA ILE A 47 11.59 -11.00 27.27
C ILE A 47 10.73 -10.43 26.13
N GLN A 48 9.47 -10.09 26.43
CA GLN A 48 8.60 -9.31 25.56
C GLN A 48 8.81 -7.82 25.93
N ALA A 49 9.12 -6.97 24.94
CA ALA A 49 9.84 -5.69 25.16
C ALA A 49 9.19 -4.67 26.11
N GLY A 50 10.03 -3.73 26.56
CA GLY A 50 9.68 -2.64 27.47
C GLY A 50 10.04 -2.97 28.93
N VAL A 51 11.29 -3.31 29.20
CA VAL A 51 11.79 -3.59 30.56
C VAL A 51 12.69 -2.44 31.03
N ILE A 52 12.39 -1.90 32.21
CA ILE A 52 13.36 -1.08 32.97
C ILE A 52 14.29 -2.06 33.68
N VAL A 53 15.59 -1.91 33.42
CA VAL A 53 16.62 -2.66 34.12
C VAL A 53 16.69 -2.14 35.57
N SER A 54 16.31 -2.95 36.56
CA SER A 54 16.52 -2.62 37.98
C SER A 54 17.90 -3.07 38.47
N ALA A 55 18.44 -2.46 39.53
CA ALA A 55 19.71 -2.91 40.12
C ALA A 55 19.69 -4.40 40.49
N LYS A 56 18.58 -4.86 41.08
CA LYS A 56 18.38 -6.26 41.45
C LYS A 56 18.43 -7.20 40.25
N LEU A 57 17.92 -6.77 39.09
CA LEU A 57 18.00 -7.55 37.87
C LEU A 57 19.44 -7.64 37.35
N VAL A 58 20.17 -6.51 37.35
CA VAL A 58 21.58 -6.50 36.92
C VAL A 58 22.38 -7.46 37.78
N GLU A 59 22.24 -7.42 39.09
CA GLU A 59 22.94 -8.35 40.00
C GLU A 59 22.59 -9.81 39.73
N LEU A 60 21.31 -10.11 39.44
CA LEU A 60 20.85 -11.48 39.21
C LEU A 60 21.42 -12.10 37.92
N ILE A 61 21.67 -11.30 36.89
CA ILE A 61 22.13 -11.79 35.58
C ILE A 61 23.64 -11.61 35.37
N LYS A 62 24.27 -10.70 36.12
CA LYS A 62 25.70 -10.39 36.03
C LYS A 62 26.50 -11.59 36.57
N GLY A 63 27.20 -12.26 35.66
CA GLY A 63 27.98 -13.48 35.95
C GLY A 63 27.31 -14.78 35.48
N HIS A 64 26.04 -14.74 35.07
CA HIS A 64 25.28 -15.91 34.60
C HIS A 64 24.90 -15.84 33.12
N VAL A 65 24.96 -14.65 32.51
CA VAL A 65 24.54 -14.42 31.12
C VAL A 65 25.51 -13.45 30.46
N GLU A 66 25.91 -13.71 29.20
CA GLU A 66 26.85 -12.84 28.47
C GLU A 66 26.12 -11.72 27.70
N TYR A 67 24.96 -12.03 27.10
CA TYR A 67 24.16 -11.09 26.33
C TYR A 67 22.66 -11.24 26.62
N VAL A 68 21.94 -10.13 26.59
CA VAL A 68 20.47 -10.08 26.53
C VAL A 68 20.05 -9.94 25.07
N VAL A 69 19.15 -10.81 24.61
CA VAL A 69 18.57 -10.73 23.26
C VAL A 69 17.19 -10.09 23.35
N ILE A 70 16.98 -8.99 22.62
CA ILE A 70 15.64 -8.40 22.47
C ILE A 70 14.99 -9.06 21.26
N ASP A 71 13.86 -9.74 21.47
CA ASP A 71 13.02 -10.19 20.38
C ASP A 71 11.88 -9.18 20.14
N ALA A 72 12.07 -8.29 19.16
CA ALA A 72 11.08 -7.30 18.78
C ALA A 72 9.86 -7.88 18.05
N ARG A 73 9.83 -9.18 17.73
CA ARG A 73 8.78 -9.76 16.88
C ARG A 73 7.45 -10.00 17.61
N SER A 74 7.39 -9.83 18.93
CA SER A 74 6.23 -10.24 19.74
C SER A 74 5.75 -9.23 20.78
N VAL A 75 6.16 -7.96 20.68
CA VAL A 75 5.68 -6.90 21.57
C VAL A 75 4.30 -6.42 21.12
N LYS A 76 3.27 -7.17 21.48
CA LYS A 76 1.94 -6.57 21.64
C LYS A 76 2.03 -5.71 22.90
N VAL A 77 2.46 -4.45 22.77
CA VAL A 77 2.13 -3.44 23.78
C VAL A 77 0.62 -3.52 23.93
N SER A 78 0.12 -3.97 25.08
CA SER A 78 -1.31 -3.89 25.35
C SER A 78 -1.62 -2.41 25.48
N LEU A 79 -1.93 -1.78 24.35
CA LEU A 79 -2.56 -0.47 24.35
C LEU A 79 -3.85 -0.65 25.14
N ASP A 80 -3.93 0.03 26.29
CA ASP A 80 -5.06 -0.05 27.22
C ASP A 80 -6.37 -0.10 26.43
N GLU A 81 -7.10 -1.21 26.58
CA GLU A 81 -8.39 -1.38 25.95
C GLU A 81 -9.44 -0.74 26.83
N THR A 82 -10.02 0.37 26.37
CA THR A 82 -11.17 0.97 27.02
C THR A 82 -12.43 0.25 26.56
N VAL A 83 -13.15 -0.36 27.49
CA VAL A 83 -14.42 -1.03 27.21
C VAL A 83 -15.57 -0.18 27.74
N ILE A 84 -16.53 0.13 26.87
CA ILE A 84 -17.75 0.84 27.22
C ILE A 84 -18.93 -0.11 27.10
N SER A 85 -19.50 -0.45 28.24
CA SER A 85 -20.65 -1.37 28.37
C SER A 85 -21.96 -0.65 28.68
N GLU A 86 -21.91 0.63 29.01
CA GLU A 86 -23.07 1.48 29.25
C GLU A 86 -23.39 2.38 28.05
N GLU A 87 -24.64 2.85 27.97
CA GLU A 87 -25.12 3.69 26.87
C GLU A 87 -24.22 4.92 26.63
N VAL A 88 -23.78 5.08 25.38
CA VAL A 88 -22.91 6.19 24.97
C VAL A 88 -23.75 7.43 24.71
N LYS A 89 -23.77 8.34 25.69
CA LYS A 89 -24.50 9.61 25.64
C LYS A 89 -23.63 10.83 25.33
N LYS A 90 -22.31 10.66 25.34
CA LYS A 90 -21.33 11.75 25.16
C LYS A 90 -20.22 11.32 24.22
N ASN A 91 -19.52 12.29 23.66
CA ASN A 91 -18.34 12.05 22.82
C ASN A 91 -17.29 11.25 23.59
N ILE A 92 -16.60 10.35 22.89
CA ILE A 92 -15.55 9.50 23.42
C ILE A 92 -14.25 9.84 22.72
N THR A 93 -13.18 10.00 23.48
CA THR A 93 -11.83 10.13 22.95
C THR A 93 -10.89 9.31 23.81
N VAL A 94 -10.23 8.33 23.20
CA VAL A 94 -9.33 7.38 23.85
C VAL A 94 -8.02 7.32 23.07
N THR A 95 -6.88 7.20 23.73
CA THR A 95 -5.56 7.12 23.07
C THR A 95 -5.23 5.69 22.62
N GLY A 96 -5.75 4.68 23.32
CA GLY A 96 -5.54 3.26 23.04
C GLY A 96 -6.60 2.61 22.16
N ASN A 97 -6.93 1.36 22.50
CA ASN A 97 -8.00 0.61 21.85
C ASN A 97 -9.34 0.95 22.49
N LEU A 98 -10.40 0.97 21.69
CA LEU A 98 -11.76 1.23 22.16
C LEU A 98 -12.68 0.10 21.73
N ARG A 99 -13.39 -0.49 22.70
CA ARG A 99 -14.47 -1.45 22.47
C ARG A 99 -15.77 -0.89 23.03
N ILE A 100 -16.81 -0.84 22.20
CA ILE A 100 -18.15 -0.40 22.60
C ILE A 100 -19.11 -1.57 22.43
N SER A 101 -19.59 -2.08 23.55
CA SER A 101 -20.60 -3.15 23.62
C SER A 101 -21.98 -2.62 23.98
N ALA A 102 -22.16 -1.30 23.93
CA ALA A 102 -23.38 -0.60 24.34
C ALA A 102 -24.08 0.10 23.18
N LYS A 103 -25.31 0.55 23.45
CA LYS A 103 -26.06 1.43 22.55
C LYS A 103 -25.36 2.78 22.41
N ILE A 104 -25.22 3.26 21.19
CA ILE A 104 -24.70 4.59 20.86
C ILE A 104 -25.88 5.50 20.55
N ASN A 105 -25.89 6.72 21.10
CA ASN A 105 -26.89 7.73 20.73
C ASN A 105 -26.51 8.48 19.44
N PRO A 106 -27.47 9.08 18.73
CA PRO A 106 -27.19 9.89 17.54
C PRO A 106 -26.21 11.03 17.80
N ASN A 107 -25.52 11.49 16.75
CA ASN A 107 -24.64 12.65 16.78
C ASN A 107 -23.42 12.55 17.72
N ILE A 108 -22.97 11.34 18.04
CA ILE A 108 -21.81 11.11 18.90
C ILE A 108 -20.51 11.06 18.08
N LYS A 109 -19.47 11.72 18.60
CA LYS A 109 -18.10 11.62 18.08
C LYS A 109 -17.32 10.58 18.89
N ILE A 110 -16.75 9.60 18.19
CA ILE A 110 -15.97 8.50 18.74
C ILE A 110 -14.60 8.54 18.10
N LYS A 111 -13.58 8.84 18.90
CA LYS A 111 -12.19 8.87 18.44
C LYS A 111 -11.33 7.92 19.27
N ALA A 112 -10.51 7.11 18.60
CA ALA A 112 -9.50 6.29 19.26
C ALA A 112 -8.14 6.42 18.56
N GLY A 113 -7.05 6.42 19.34
CA GLY A 113 -5.70 6.45 18.78
C GLY A 113 -5.33 5.18 18.03
N ASN A 114 -5.90 4.03 18.41
CA ASN A 114 -5.65 2.75 17.75
C ASN A 114 -6.97 2.10 17.27
N LYS A 115 -7.25 0.84 17.62
CA LYS A 115 -8.37 0.07 17.07
C LYS A 115 -9.71 0.48 17.70
N ILE A 116 -10.76 0.56 16.89
CA ILE A 116 -12.15 0.71 17.36
C ILE A 116 -12.94 -0.56 17.03
N THR A 117 -13.62 -1.11 18.02
CA THR A 117 -14.57 -2.23 17.84
C THR A 117 -15.93 -1.82 18.40
N ILE A 118 -16.95 -1.78 17.56
CA ILE A 118 -18.34 -1.49 17.96
C ILE A 118 -19.15 -2.76 17.73
N GLU A 119 -19.73 -3.32 18.78
CA GLU A 119 -20.51 -4.56 18.67
C GLU A 119 -21.93 -4.32 18.19
N GLY A 120 -22.46 -3.12 18.43
CA GLY A 120 -23.80 -2.71 18.02
C GLY A 120 -23.84 -1.92 16.70
N SER A 121 -25.00 -1.31 16.47
CA SER A 121 -25.23 -0.39 15.36
C SER A 121 -24.81 1.03 15.71
N VAL A 122 -24.45 1.80 14.68
CA VAL A 122 -24.09 3.21 14.77
C VAL A 122 -25.24 4.03 14.20
N PRO A 123 -25.88 4.90 14.99
CA PRO A 123 -26.98 5.74 14.54
C PRO A 123 -26.48 6.98 13.79
N GLU A 124 -27.45 7.74 13.29
CA GLU A 124 -27.24 8.89 12.43
C GLU A 124 -26.37 10.00 13.07
N GLY A 125 -25.71 10.76 12.20
CA GLY A 125 -24.88 11.91 12.58
C GLY A 125 -23.60 11.59 13.35
N CYS A 126 -23.32 10.30 13.64
CA CYS A 126 -22.10 9.92 14.35
C CYS A 126 -20.84 10.15 13.50
N SER A 127 -19.72 10.37 14.17
CA SER A 127 -18.40 10.43 13.55
C SER A 127 -17.45 9.47 14.25
N ILE A 128 -16.83 8.55 13.50
CA ILE A 128 -15.96 7.52 14.04
C ILE A 128 -14.58 7.66 13.38
N GLU A 129 -13.55 7.92 14.18
CA GLU A 129 -12.18 8.12 13.68
C GLU A 129 -11.16 7.27 14.46
N SER A 130 -10.36 6.51 13.73
CA SER A 130 -9.14 5.86 14.23
C SER A 130 -7.93 6.59 13.68
N ASP A 131 -6.95 6.90 14.54
CA ASP A 131 -5.73 7.60 14.11
C ASP A 131 -4.72 6.67 13.39
N THR A 132 -4.61 5.39 13.81
CA THR A 132 -3.53 4.50 13.35
C THR A 132 -3.96 3.12 12.86
N ALA A 133 -5.21 2.69 13.12
CA ALA A 133 -5.59 1.30 12.91
C ALA A 133 -6.96 1.11 12.26
N GLU A 134 -7.48 -0.11 12.41
CA GLU A 134 -8.71 -0.57 11.81
C GLU A 134 -9.93 -0.22 12.66
N ILE A 135 -11.08 -0.11 12.00
CA ILE A 135 -12.39 0.02 12.63
C ILE A 135 -13.20 -1.22 12.28
N MET A 136 -13.81 -1.83 13.28
CA MET A 136 -14.73 -2.96 13.13
C MET A 136 -16.08 -2.61 13.75
N ILE A 137 -17.15 -2.68 12.96
CA ILE A 137 -18.52 -2.42 13.38
C ILE A 137 -19.34 -3.67 13.06
N LYS A 138 -19.70 -4.44 14.07
CA LYS A 138 -20.46 -5.69 13.86
C LYS A 138 -21.90 -5.43 13.44
N GLY A 139 -22.47 -4.28 13.81
CA GLY A 139 -23.82 -3.88 13.47
C GLY A 139 -23.94 -3.01 12.21
N ASN A 140 -25.11 -2.39 12.06
CA ASN A 140 -25.44 -1.52 10.94
C ASN A 140 -24.97 -0.09 11.20
N VAL A 141 -24.56 0.62 10.16
CA VAL A 141 -24.31 2.05 10.23
C VAL A 141 -25.42 2.76 9.46
N ILE A 142 -26.26 3.50 10.18
CA ILE A 142 -27.51 4.05 9.66
C ILE A 142 -27.49 5.57 9.86
N GLY A 143 -27.23 6.30 8.78
CA GLY A 143 -27.43 7.74 8.69
C GLY A 143 -28.78 8.11 8.06
N THR A 144 -28.95 9.41 7.85
CA THR A 144 -30.00 10.02 7.05
C THR A 144 -29.41 11.04 6.07
N ASP A 145 -30.20 11.50 5.12
CA ASP A 145 -29.86 12.58 4.18
C ASP A 145 -29.39 13.86 4.90
N LYS A 146 -29.97 14.15 6.07
CA LYS A 146 -29.61 15.31 6.92
C LYS A 146 -28.48 15.02 7.90
N SER A 147 -28.37 13.77 8.35
CA SER A 147 -27.44 13.37 9.42
C SER A 147 -26.62 12.16 8.98
N ILE A 148 -25.73 12.38 8.00
CA ILE A 148 -24.82 11.34 7.51
C ILE A 148 -23.85 10.86 8.60
N VAL A 149 -23.52 9.57 8.59
CA VAL A 149 -22.46 9.03 9.45
C VAL A 149 -21.12 9.15 8.74
N ARG A 150 -20.08 9.61 9.45
CA ARG A 150 -18.72 9.76 8.89
C ARG A 150 -17.74 8.81 9.56
N ILE A 151 -17.04 8.00 8.77
CA ILE A 151 -16.05 7.04 9.26
C ILE A 151 -14.70 7.30 8.60
N LYS A 152 -13.65 7.42 9.41
CA LYS A 152 -12.28 7.61 8.94
C LYS A 152 -11.33 6.65 9.64
N CYS A 153 -10.57 5.89 8.86
CA CYS A 153 -9.51 5.03 9.41
C CYS A 153 -8.35 4.87 8.40
N PRO A 154 -7.09 4.77 8.86
CA PRO A 154 -5.95 4.60 7.98
C PRO A 154 -5.75 3.14 7.53
N LYS A 155 -6.32 2.16 8.24
CA LYS A 155 -6.20 0.74 7.87
C LYS A 155 -7.52 0.21 7.33
N ASN A 156 -7.98 -0.94 7.81
CA ASN A 156 -9.17 -1.62 7.30
C ASN A 156 -10.44 -1.14 7.99
N LEU A 157 -11.56 -1.20 7.28
CA LEU A 157 -12.89 -1.05 7.82
C LEU A 157 -13.70 -2.32 7.56
N SER A 158 -14.31 -2.89 8.59
CA SER A 158 -15.28 -3.97 8.45
C SER A 158 -16.60 -3.56 9.08
N VAL A 159 -17.69 -3.66 8.31
CA VAL A 159 -19.05 -3.30 8.75
C VAL A 159 -20.06 -4.33 8.27
N HIS A 160 -21.22 -4.43 8.94
CA HIS A 160 -22.33 -5.21 8.40
C HIS A 160 -22.99 -4.52 7.19
N SER A 161 -23.53 -3.31 7.36
CA SER A 161 -24.17 -2.54 6.28
C SER A 161 -23.98 -1.03 6.43
N PHE A 162 -24.12 -0.31 5.33
CA PHE A 162 -24.13 1.16 5.28
C PHE A 162 -25.45 1.70 4.74
N LYS A 163 -25.93 2.77 5.37
CA LYS A 163 -26.97 3.64 4.83
C LYS A 163 -26.61 5.09 5.12
N PHE A 164 -26.62 5.97 4.11
CA PHE A 164 -26.25 7.39 4.26
C PHE A 164 -24.93 7.60 5.02
N THR A 165 -23.86 6.95 4.55
CA THR A 165 -22.54 6.97 5.21
C THR A 165 -21.45 7.50 4.28
N GLU A 166 -20.55 8.32 4.82
CA GLU A 166 -19.30 8.72 4.18
C GLU A 166 -18.12 8.01 4.83
N VAL A 167 -17.33 7.29 4.03
CA VAL A 167 -16.18 6.51 4.48
C VAL A 167 -14.91 6.99 3.80
N THR A 168 -13.86 7.23 4.58
CA THR A 168 -12.47 7.39 4.09
C THR A 168 -11.57 6.36 4.77
N CYS A 169 -11.06 5.42 3.99
CA CYS A 169 -10.32 4.26 4.45
C CYS A 169 -8.95 4.21 3.77
N GLY A 170 -7.86 4.12 4.54
CA GLY A 170 -6.51 4.08 4.00
C GLY A 170 -6.08 2.72 3.46
N SER A 171 -6.91 1.67 3.61
CA SER A 171 -6.68 0.34 3.05
C SER A 171 -7.99 -0.26 2.53
N THR A 172 -8.46 -1.39 3.06
CA THR A 172 -9.62 -2.16 2.55
C THR A 172 -10.92 -1.86 3.30
N VAL A 173 -12.03 -1.74 2.58
CA VAL A 173 -13.38 -1.67 3.16
C VAL A 173 -14.14 -2.97 2.87
N ARG A 174 -14.66 -3.63 3.89
CA ARG A 174 -15.49 -4.83 3.79
C ARG A 174 -16.89 -4.58 4.36
N ILE A 175 -17.90 -4.76 3.54
CA ILE A 175 -19.32 -4.59 3.88
C ILE A 175 -19.99 -5.94 3.66
N ASN A 176 -20.50 -6.54 4.73
CA ASN A 176 -21.04 -7.90 4.69
C ASN A 176 -22.45 -7.98 4.07
N ASN A 177 -23.14 -6.85 3.94
CA ASN A 177 -24.47 -6.77 3.35
C ASN A 177 -24.54 -5.57 2.38
N ASP A 178 -25.53 -4.70 2.50
CA ASP A 178 -25.79 -3.62 1.54
C ASP A 178 -25.05 -2.31 1.87
N ALA A 179 -24.78 -1.53 0.83
CA ALA A 179 -24.33 -0.15 0.91
C ALA A 179 -25.30 0.75 0.13
N ILE A 180 -26.04 1.60 0.86
CA ILE A 180 -27.16 2.38 0.32
C ILE A 180 -26.87 3.87 0.54
N ASP A 181 -27.07 4.69 -0.48
CA ASP A 181 -26.90 6.15 -0.43
C ASP A 181 -25.57 6.59 0.22
N SER A 182 -24.49 5.85 -0.05
CA SER A 182 -23.22 6.00 0.66
C SER A 182 -22.08 6.39 -0.28
N LYS A 183 -21.11 7.13 0.27
CA LYS A 183 -19.88 7.51 -0.42
C LYS A 183 -18.70 6.84 0.25
N ILE A 184 -18.03 5.97 -0.47
CA ILE A 184 -16.96 5.13 0.07
C ILE A 184 -15.68 5.42 -0.70
N THR A 185 -14.64 5.83 0.01
CA THR A 185 -13.29 5.99 -0.53
C THR A 185 -12.33 5.07 0.21
N ALA A 186 -11.66 4.19 -0.53
CA ALA A 186 -10.68 3.26 -0.02
C ALA A 186 -9.36 3.38 -0.82
N LYS A 187 -8.25 2.96 -0.24
CA LYS A 187 -6.99 2.89 -0.99
C LYS A 187 -6.90 1.60 -1.77
N ASP A 188 -7.17 0.46 -1.14
CA ASP A 188 -6.90 -0.84 -1.73
C ASP A 188 -8.17 -1.42 -2.40
N GLU A 189 -8.96 -2.16 -1.64
CA GLU A 189 -10.15 -2.85 -2.14
C GLU A 189 -11.42 -2.40 -1.41
N VAL A 190 -12.53 -2.31 -2.15
CA VAL A 190 -13.87 -2.25 -1.56
C VAL A 190 -14.60 -3.53 -1.91
N SER A 191 -15.02 -4.27 -0.88
CA SER A 191 -15.81 -5.51 -1.03
C SER A 191 -17.18 -5.36 -0.38
N VAL A 192 -18.24 -5.58 -1.16
CA VAL A 192 -19.64 -5.54 -0.72
C VAL A 192 -20.31 -6.86 -1.06
N SER A 193 -20.65 -7.65 -0.05
CA SER A 193 -21.29 -8.97 -0.25
C SER A 193 -22.78 -8.87 -0.61
N GLY A 194 -23.44 -7.75 -0.30
CA GLY A 194 -24.80 -7.43 -0.72
C GLY A 194 -24.85 -6.51 -1.92
N SER A 195 -25.76 -5.55 -1.87
CA SER A 195 -26.08 -4.65 -2.99
C SER A 195 -25.52 -3.25 -2.74
N VAL A 196 -24.97 -2.65 -3.79
CA VAL A 196 -24.60 -1.24 -3.83
C VAL A 196 -25.73 -0.46 -4.48
N ILE A 197 -26.39 0.43 -3.76
CA ILE A 197 -27.58 1.15 -4.23
C ILE A 197 -27.40 2.66 -4.04
N ARG A 198 -27.56 3.44 -5.12
CA ARG A 198 -27.37 4.91 -5.16
C ARG A 198 -26.07 5.37 -4.51
N SER A 199 -25.02 4.55 -4.61
CA SER A 199 -23.78 4.78 -3.87
C SER A 199 -22.62 5.09 -4.82
N LYS A 200 -21.67 5.86 -4.30
CA LYS A 200 -20.42 6.20 -4.98
C LYS A 200 -19.27 5.50 -4.28
N ILE A 201 -18.61 4.59 -4.99
CA ILE A 201 -17.44 3.86 -4.50
C ILE A 201 -16.22 4.30 -5.30
N THR A 202 -15.17 4.70 -4.61
CA THR A 202 -13.88 5.09 -5.19
C THR A 202 -12.76 4.32 -4.52
N THR A 203 -11.89 3.68 -5.29
CA THR A 203 -10.73 2.95 -4.77
C THR A 203 -9.52 3.08 -5.67
N GLN A 204 -8.32 2.67 -5.23
CA GLN A 204 -7.10 2.68 -6.07
C GLN A 204 -6.75 1.31 -6.65
N ALA A 205 -7.27 0.20 -6.11
CA ALA A 205 -6.98 -1.14 -6.65
C ALA A 205 -8.22 -1.87 -7.19
N SER A 206 -9.19 -2.29 -6.35
CA SER A 206 -10.27 -3.17 -6.83
C SER A 206 -11.63 -2.94 -6.16
N ILE A 207 -12.70 -3.19 -6.91
CA ILE A 207 -14.07 -3.19 -6.39
C ILE A 207 -14.67 -4.58 -6.62
N LYS A 208 -15.21 -5.19 -5.56
CA LYS A 208 -15.94 -6.45 -5.61
C LYS A 208 -17.31 -6.24 -4.99
N VAL A 209 -18.35 -6.33 -5.79
CA VAL A 209 -19.73 -6.17 -5.31
C VAL A 209 -20.54 -7.38 -5.74
N ASN A 210 -21.52 -7.77 -4.92
CA ASN A 210 -22.44 -8.81 -5.36
C ASN A 210 -23.45 -8.22 -6.35
N ASN A 211 -24.31 -7.30 -5.89
CA ASN A 211 -25.22 -6.60 -6.79
C ASN A 211 -24.84 -5.12 -6.90
N CYS A 212 -25.02 -4.54 -8.09
CA CYS A 212 -24.88 -3.11 -8.33
C CYS A 212 -26.21 -2.57 -8.84
N GLY A 213 -26.90 -1.79 -8.00
CA GLY A 213 -28.26 -1.32 -8.19
C GLY A 213 -29.31 -2.29 -7.64
N SER A 214 -30.57 -1.97 -7.91
CA SER A 214 -31.75 -2.70 -7.43
C SER A 214 -32.89 -2.56 -8.44
N PRO A 215 -33.79 -3.56 -8.54
CA PRO A 215 -34.98 -3.47 -9.39
C PRO A 215 -36.03 -2.48 -8.87
N THR A 216 -36.07 -2.24 -7.55
CA THR A 216 -37.08 -1.39 -6.89
C THR A 216 -36.59 0.04 -6.72
N GLU A 217 -35.29 0.22 -6.54
CA GLU A 217 -34.68 1.49 -6.19
C GLU A 217 -33.95 2.10 -7.39
N LYS A 218 -34.50 3.19 -7.93
CA LYS A 218 -33.89 3.92 -9.04
C LYS A 218 -32.76 4.83 -8.52
N GLY A 219 -31.69 4.90 -9.29
CA GLY A 219 -30.64 5.92 -9.16
C GLY A 219 -29.30 5.41 -9.68
N LEU A 220 -28.36 6.34 -9.84
CA LEU A 220 -27.05 6.05 -10.41
C LEU A 220 -26.12 5.46 -9.35
N ASN A 221 -25.52 4.32 -9.65
CA ASN A 221 -24.37 3.80 -8.92
C ASN A 221 -23.10 4.22 -9.64
N GLU A 222 -22.11 4.74 -8.92
CA GLU A 222 -20.83 5.14 -9.48
C GLU A 222 -19.71 4.29 -8.86
N LEU A 223 -19.06 3.46 -9.68
CA LEU A 223 -17.94 2.61 -9.28
C LEU A 223 -16.67 3.10 -9.96
N THR A 224 -15.72 3.60 -9.18
CA THR A 224 -14.50 4.25 -9.67
C THR A 224 -13.25 3.56 -9.14
N ILE A 225 -12.34 3.21 -10.04
CA ILE A 225 -10.95 2.87 -9.70
C ILE A 225 -10.05 3.98 -10.25
N LYS A 226 -9.26 4.62 -9.39
CA LYS A 226 -8.27 5.64 -9.77
C LYS A 226 -6.98 5.41 -8.99
N SER A 227 -5.96 4.86 -9.63
CA SER A 227 -4.68 4.58 -8.99
C SER A 227 -3.73 5.77 -9.07
N ASP A 228 -3.38 6.33 -7.90
CA ASP A 228 -2.34 7.37 -7.81
C ASP A 228 -0.99 6.87 -8.35
N ASN A 229 -0.74 5.56 -8.26
CA ASN A 229 0.49 4.96 -8.74
C ASN A 229 0.49 4.81 -10.27
N TYR A 230 -0.67 4.51 -10.87
CA TYR A 230 -0.77 4.36 -12.32
C TYR A 230 -0.45 5.67 -13.05
N GLU A 231 -0.97 6.81 -12.58
CA GLU A 231 -0.68 8.13 -13.15
C GLU A 231 0.82 8.46 -13.05
N LYS A 232 1.43 8.23 -11.89
CA LYS A 232 2.88 8.42 -11.67
C LYS A 232 3.73 7.53 -12.57
N LEU A 233 3.36 6.26 -12.73
CA LEU A 233 4.04 5.32 -13.61
C LEU A 233 3.90 5.74 -15.08
N CYS A 234 2.73 6.21 -15.51
CA CYS A 234 2.52 6.73 -16.86
C CYS A 234 3.42 7.93 -17.14
N MET A 235 3.46 8.90 -16.22
CA MET A 235 4.35 10.06 -16.34
C MET A 235 5.83 9.66 -16.39
N THR A 236 6.25 8.73 -15.54
CA THR A 236 7.62 8.22 -15.50
C THR A 236 7.97 7.49 -16.80
N PHE A 237 7.08 6.64 -17.30
CA PHE A 237 7.25 5.95 -18.57
C PHE A 237 7.41 6.93 -19.74
N THR A 238 6.52 7.93 -19.84
CA THR A 238 6.60 8.96 -20.89
C THR A 238 7.90 9.75 -20.82
N SER A 239 8.34 10.13 -19.61
CA SER A 239 9.59 10.86 -19.40
C SER A 239 10.83 10.01 -19.74
N GLU A 240 10.83 8.72 -19.46
CA GLU A 240 11.94 7.84 -19.85
C GLU A 240 11.91 7.52 -21.34
N ALA A 241 10.74 7.27 -21.92
CA ALA A 241 10.58 6.95 -23.33
C ALA A 241 11.04 8.10 -24.24
N SER A 242 10.88 9.36 -23.79
CA SER A 242 11.32 10.54 -24.54
C SER A 242 12.84 10.69 -24.61
N LYS A 243 13.62 10.00 -23.77
CA LYS A 243 15.10 9.97 -23.83
C LYS A 243 15.64 8.99 -24.87
N THR A 244 14.83 8.02 -25.31
CA THR A 244 15.24 6.99 -26.28
C THR A 244 15.80 7.57 -27.60
N PRO A 245 15.19 8.60 -28.23
CA PRO A 245 15.74 9.21 -29.42
C PRO A 245 17.13 9.83 -29.23
N GLU A 246 17.41 10.38 -28.04
CA GLU A 246 18.72 10.96 -27.71
C GLU A 246 19.80 9.88 -27.62
N PHE A 247 19.51 8.75 -26.94
CA PHE A 247 20.43 7.60 -26.90
C PHE A 247 20.72 7.07 -28.31
N MET A 248 19.69 6.92 -29.15
CA MET A 248 19.84 6.46 -30.53
C MET A 248 20.69 7.42 -31.37
N LYS A 249 20.51 8.73 -31.17
CA LYS A 249 21.32 9.77 -31.83
C LYS A 249 22.80 9.68 -31.41
N ASN A 250 23.08 9.51 -30.12
CA ASN A 250 24.45 9.40 -29.60
C ASN A 250 25.16 8.14 -30.13
N ILE A 251 24.46 7.01 -30.21
CA ILE A 251 24.98 5.77 -30.81
C ILE A 251 25.28 5.98 -32.29
N LYS A 252 24.37 6.60 -33.05
CA LYS A 252 24.57 6.89 -34.47
C LYS A 252 25.78 7.80 -34.71
N GLN A 253 25.91 8.87 -33.92
CA GLN A 253 27.07 9.77 -34.02
C GLN A 253 28.38 9.06 -33.66
N SER A 254 28.37 8.20 -32.64
CA SER A 254 29.55 7.42 -32.26
C SER A 254 29.95 6.43 -33.35
N ALA A 255 28.98 5.77 -34.01
CA ALA A 255 29.24 4.91 -35.15
C ALA A 255 29.83 5.67 -36.35
N GLU A 256 29.26 6.83 -36.69
CA GLU A 256 29.80 7.71 -37.76
C GLU A 256 31.23 8.18 -37.44
N ASN A 257 31.54 8.44 -36.17
CA ASN A 257 32.89 8.81 -35.75
C ASN A 257 33.87 7.65 -35.88
N ILE A 258 33.47 6.42 -35.51
CA ILE A 258 34.28 5.21 -35.73
C ILE A 258 34.59 5.05 -37.22
N ASP A 259 33.60 5.19 -38.09
CA ASP A 259 33.80 5.07 -39.54
C ASP A 259 34.73 6.15 -40.10
N LYS A 260 34.60 7.39 -39.61
CA LYS A 260 35.51 8.49 -39.96
C LYS A 260 36.94 8.19 -39.53
N VAL A 261 37.14 7.76 -38.29
CA VAL A 261 38.47 7.41 -37.75
C VAL A 261 39.05 6.22 -38.52
N LYS A 262 38.29 5.14 -38.74
CA LYS A 262 38.72 3.98 -39.54
C LYS A 262 39.13 4.37 -40.96
N THR A 263 38.34 5.22 -41.61
CA THR A 263 38.64 5.71 -42.97
C THR A 263 39.92 6.57 -42.99
N GLN A 264 40.09 7.46 -42.01
CA GLN A 264 41.31 8.27 -41.87
C GLN A 264 42.54 7.40 -41.63
N THR A 265 42.45 6.44 -40.71
CA THR A 265 43.52 5.48 -40.41
C THR A 265 43.90 4.67 -41.65
N HIS A 266 42.92 4.17 -42.42
CA HIS A 266 43.18 3.40 -43.65
C HIS A 266 43.83 4.25 -44.75
N LYS A 267 43.37 5.50 -44.95
CA LYS A 267 43.97 6.43 -45.90
C LYS A 267 45.43 6.70 -45.55
N LEU A 268 45.72 6.95 -44.26
CA LEU A 268 47.06 7.20 -43.75
C LEU A 268 47.97 5.97 -43.85
N MET A 269 47.44 4.75 -43.66
CA MET A 269 48.20 3.52 -43.84
C MET A 269 48.53 3.22 -45.31
N LYS A 270 47.65 3.58 -46.26
CA LYS A 270 47.87 3.40 -47.70
C LYS A 270 48.90 4.39 -48.27
N SER A 271 48.99 5.59 -47.71
CA SER A 271 50.07 6.55 -47.99
C SER A 271 51.37 6.07 -47.31
N GLN A 272 52.07 5.12 -47.95
CA GLN A 272 53.10 4.26 -47.36
C GLN A 272 54.46 4.91 -46.99
N GLU A 273 54.62 6.23 -46.98
CA GLU A 273 55.95 6.84 -46.74
C GLU A 273 55.99 7.77 -45.52
N LYS A 274 56.68 7.32 -44.46
CA LYS A 274 57.15 8.10 -43.28
C LYS A 274 56.08 8.63 -42.31
N ILE A 275 55.11 7.82 -41.88
CA ILE A 275 54.36 8.14 -40.65
C ILE A 275 55.19 7.70 -39.43
N PRO A 276 55.59 8.63 -38.54
CA PRO A 276 56.31 8.30 -37.30
C PRO A 276 55.52 7.31 -36.45
N ASN A 277 56.20 6.37 -35.79
CA ASN A 277 55.55 5.35 -34.94
C ASN A 277 54.62 5.97 -33.87
N ASP A 278 54.97 7.13 -33.32
CA ASP A 278 54.14 7.83 -32.35
C ASP A 278 52.77 8.24 -32.90
N LYS A 279 52.68 8.67 -34.17
CA LYS A 279 51.40 9.03 -34.80
C LYS A 279 50.55 7.79 -35.09
N LYS A 280 51.17 6.65 -35.41
CA LYS A 280 50.44 5.38 -35.54
C LYS A 280 49.85 4.95 -34.20
N LYS A 281 50.62 5.06 -33.12
CA LYS A 281 50.17 4.75 -31.77
C LYS A 281 48.99 5.62 -31.35
N GLN A 282 49.06 6.93 -31.57
CA GLN A 282 47.96 7.87 -31.28
C GLN A 282 46.66 7.56 -32.04
N LEU A 283 46.74 7.11 -33.30
CA LEU A 283 45.55 6.73 -34.08
C LEU A 283 44.89 5.45 -33.57
N VAL A 284 45.69 4.48 -33.12
CA VAL A 284 45.19 3.26 -32.48
C VAL A 284 44.50 3.61 -31.16
N GLU A 285 45.15 4.41 -30.30
CA GLU A 285 44.57 4.87 -29.03
C GLU A 285 43.27 5.66 -29.24
N LEU A 286 43.19 6.52 -30.28
CA LEU A 286 41.98 7.25 -30.63
C LEU A 286 40.86 6.33 -31.11
N LEU A 287 41.18 5.31 -31.91
CA LEU A 287 40.20 4.33 -32.37
C LEU A 287 39.64 3.52 -31.20
N GLU A 288 40.52 3.00 -30.33
CA GLU A 288 40.15 2.27 -29.12
C GLU A 288 39.25 3.12 -28.20
N ALA A 289 39.63 4.38 -27.95
CA ALA A 289 38.82 5.30 -27.15
C ALA A 289 37.44 5.60 -27.77
N THR A 290 37.35 5.65 -29.11
CA THR A 290 36.08 5.89 -29.81
C THR A 290 35.21 4.64 -29.83
N GLU A 291 35.80 3.46 -30.00
CA GLU A 291 35.11 2.18 -29.88
C GLU A 291 34.59 1.97 -28.45
N GLN A 292 35.37 2.31 -27.43
CA GLN A 292 34.93 2.26 -26.04
C GLN A 292 33.71 3.16 -25.81
N LYS A 293 33.75 4.42 -26.25
CA LYS A 293 32.60 5.35 -26.12
C LYS A 293 31.34 4.82 -26.82
N TYR A 294 31.50 4.14 -27.95
CA TYR A 294 30.39 3.49 -28.65
C TYR A 294 29.82 2.32 -27.83
N GLN A 295 30.67 1.47 -27.26
CA GLN A 295 30.22 0.40 -26.36
C GLN A 295 29.50 0.95 -25.14
N ASP A 296 30.06 1.96 -24.46
CA ASP A 296 29.44 2.61 -23.31
C ASP A 296 28.04 3.18 -23.66
N SER A 297 27.91 3.77 -24.85
CA SER A 297 26.62 4.32 -25.33
C SER A 297 25.60 3.22 -25.61
N LYS A 298 26.05 2.08 -26.14
CA LYS A 298 25.22 0.91 -26.40
C LYS A 298 24.75 0.26 -25.09
N GLU A 299 25.64 0.11 -24.11
CA GLU A 299 25.31 -0.39 -22.78
C GLU A 299 24.29 0.50 -22.07
N LYS A 300 24.44 1.83 -22.15
CA LYS A 300 23.44 2.78 -21.62
C LYS A 300 22.07 2.61 -22.25
N LEU A 301 21.99 2.39 -23.58
CA LEU A 301 20.72 2.12 -24.25
C LEU A 301 20.09 0.81 -23.76
N VAL A 302 20.88 -0.24 -23.58
CA VAL A 302 20.38 -1.53 -23.06
C VAL A 302 19.81 -1.37 -21.65
N LEU A 303 20.52 -0.67 -20.77
CA LEU A 303 20.05 -0.38 -19.40
C LEU A 303 18.76 0.45 -19.42
N HIS A 304 18.68 1.44 -20.31
CA HIS A 304 17.49 2.28 -20.48
C HIS A 304 16.28 1.49 -20.98
N GLN A 305 16.48 0.61 -21.95
CA GLN A 305 15.45 -0.29 -22.45
C GLN A 305 14.96 -1.25 -21.36
N ALA A 306 15.87 -1.81 -20.56
CA ALA A 306 15.50 -2.65 -19.41
C ALA A 306 14.63 -1.89 -18.40
N LYS A 307 14.97 -0.64 -18.08
CA LYS A 307 14.15 0.23 -17.21
C LYS A 307 12.76 0.49 -17.79
N LEU A 308 12.66 0.75 -19.10
CA LEU A 308 11.36 0.93 -19.76
C LEU A 308 10.51 -0.34 -19.71
N THR A 309 11.13 -1.51 -19.92
CA THR A 309 10.45 -2.80 -19.81
C THR A 309 9.95 -3.04 -18.37
N GLU A 310 10.75 -2.71 -17.36
CA GLU A 310 10.34 -2.81 -15.96
C GLU A 310 9.13 -1.93 -15.64
N ILE A 311 9.16 -0.65 -16.05
CA ILE A 311 8.04 0.29 -15.83
C ILE A 311 6.78 -0.20 -16.58
N ALA A 312 6.94 -0.69 -17.81
CA ALA A 312 5.84 -1.26 -18.58
C ALA A 312 5.22 -2.47 -17.87
N GLN A 313 6.05 -3.36 -17.31
CA GLN A 313 5.57 -4.50 -16.54
C GLN A 313 4.84 -4.09 -15.26
N GLN A 314 5.33 -3.05 -14.56
CA GLN A 314 4.63 -2.48 -13.40
C GLN A 314 3.26 -1.89 -13.79
N LEU A 315 3.17 -1.19 -14.92
CA LEU A 315 1.90 -0.68 -15.46
C LEU A 315 0.92 -1.81 -15.80
N THR A 316 1.39 -2.87 -16.48
CA THR A 316 0.58 -4.05 -16.77
C THR A 316 0.06 -4.71 -15.49
N ASN A 317 0.93 -4.91 -14.50
CA ASN A 317 0.53 -5.50 -13.22
C ASN A 317 -0.53 -4.66 -12.49
N GLN A 318 -0.42 -3.32 -12.53
CA GLN A 318 -1.44 -2.42 -11.98
C GLN A 318 -2.78 -2.55 -12.73
N LEU A 319 -2.76 -2.57 -14.06
CA LEU A 319 -3.99 -2.73 -14.86
C LEU A 319 -4.69 -4.07 -14.59
N LEU A 320 -3.95 -5.14 -14.35
CA LEU A 320 -4.49 -6.45 -14.00
C LEU A 320 -5.15 -6.48 -12.61
N GLN A 321 -4.67 -5.64 -11.68
CA GLN A 321 -5.27 -5.47 -10.36
C GLN A 321 -6.53 -4.59 -10.44
N ASN A 322 -6.54 -3.62 -11.35
CA ASN A 322 -7.61 -2.64 -11.53
C ASN A 322 -8.85 -3.23 -12.22
N LYS A 323 -9.66 -3.92 -11.42
CA LYS A 323 -10.90 -4.57 -11.88
C LYS A 323 -12.09 -4.29 -10.97
N ILE A 324 -13.24 -4.16 -11.60
CA ILE A 324 -14.54 -4.07 -10.94
C ILE A 324 -15.28 -5.38 -11.24
N ILE A 325 -15.52 -6.16 -10.19
CA ILE A 325 -16.19 -7.46 -10.27
C ILE A 325 -17.59 -7.33 -9.68
N ILE A 326 -18.59 -7.71 -10.46
CA ILE A 326 -19.99 -7.81 -10.05
C ILE A 326 -20.39 -9.28 -10.13
N SER A 327 -20.47 -9.97 -8.99
CA SER A 327 -20.73 -11.43 -8.97
C SER A 327 -22.20 -11.82 -9.14
N GLY A 328 -23.11 -10.89 -8.84
CA GLY A 328 -24.55 -11.04 -8.96
C GLY A 328 -25.08 -10.27 -10.17
N THR A 329 -26.01 -9.35 -9.94
CA THR A 329 -26.69 -8.59 -11.01
C THR A 329 -26.23 -7.14 -11.06
N LEU A 330 -26.01 -6.64 -12.28
CA LEU A 330 -25.79 -5.24 -12.60
C LEU A 330 -27.09 -4.65 -13.15
N PHE A 331 -27.74 -3.81 -12.35
CA PHE A 331 -28.94 -3.07 -12.72
C PHE A 331 -28.58 -1.69 -13.29
N PRO A 332 -29.23 -1.24 -14.38
CA PRO A 332 -29.03 0.10 -14.90
C PRO A 332 -29.80 1.16 -14.09
N PRO A 333 -29.34 2.43 -14.08
CA PRO A 333 -28.09 2.91 -14.65
C PRO A 333 -26.89 2.72 -13.69
N ALA A 334 -25.73 2.39 -14.24
CA ALA A 334 -24.46 2.39 -13.50
C ALA A 334 -23.38 3.12 -14.29
N LEU A 335 -22.50 3.83 -13.59
CA LEU A 335 -21.31 4.47 -14.15
C LEU A 335 -20.08 3.73 -13.65
N ILE A 336 -19.33 3.17 -14.60
CA ILE A 336 -18.08 2.45 -14.35
C ILE A 336 -16.93 3.31 -14.82
N LEU A 337 -16.02 3.68 -13.92
CA LEU A 337 -14.84 4.48 -14.21
C LEU A 337 -13.59 3.68 -13.78
N ILE A 338 -12.68 3.44 -14.71
CA ILE A 338 -11.36 2.85 -14.40
C ILE A 338 -10.32 3.78 -15.02
N GLU A 339 -9.49 4.36 -14.16
CA GLU A 339 -8.54 5.43 -14.50
C GLU A 339 -9.24 6.60 -15.21
N ASN A 340 -8.88 6.85 -16.47
CA ASN A 340 -9.40 7.96 -17.28
C ASN A 340 -10.48 7.50 -18.28
N THR A 341 -10.92 6.23 -18.19
CA THR A 341 -11.91 5.66 -19.11
C THR A 341 -13.20 5.43 -18.36
N PHE A 342 -14.32 5.88 -18.93
CA PHE A 342 -15.65 5.70 -18.35
C PHE A 342 -16.56 4.88 -19.28
N LEU A 343 -17.51 4.17 -18.67
CA LEU A 343 -18.53 3.40 -19.35
C LEU A 343 -19.85 3.54 -18.58
N GLN A 344 -20.87 4.08 -19.23
CA GLN A 344 -22.23 4.10 -18.68
C GLN A 344 -22.96 2.82 -19.09
N TRP A 345 -23.40 2.07 -18.10
CA TRP A 345 -24.13 0.84 -18.29
C TRP A 345 -25.64 1.08 -18.22
N THR A 346 -26.36 0.66 -19.27
CA THR A 346 -27.78 0.96 -19.48
C THR A 346 -28.65 -0.28 -19.63
N LYS A 347 -28.08 -1.48 -19.52
CA LYS A 347 -28.79 -2.76 -19.65
C LYS A 347 -28.68 -3.58 -18.37
N LEU A 348 -29.56 -4.56 -18.20
CA LEU A 348 -29.41 -5.55 -17.14
C LEU A 348 -28.37 -6.60 -17.58
N ASP A 349 -27.43 -6.96 -16.70
CA ASP A 349 -26.45 -8.03 -16.95
C ASP A 349 -26.11 -8.74 -15.63
N GLN A 350 -25.45 -9.89 -15.70
CA GLN A 350 -25.09 -10.71 -14.56
C GLN A 350 -23.64 -11.18 -14.65
N LYS A 351 -22.99 -11.33 -13.49
CA LYS A 351 -21.62 -11.88 -13.39
C LYS A 351 -20.63 -11.17 -14.33
N VAL A 352 -20.58 -9.84 -14.22
CA VAL A 352 -19.78 -8.99 -15.10
C VAL A 352 -18.47 -8.60 -14.42
N THR A 353 -17.37 -8.68 -15.15
CA THR A 353 -16.08 -8.13 -14.72
C THR A 353 -15.62 -7.06 -15.70
N PHE A 354 -15.39 -5.84 -15.21
CA PHE A 354 -14.82 -4.72 -15.97
C PHE A 354 -13.33 -4.58 -15.70
N TYR A 355 -12.56 -4.34 -16.74
CA TYR A 355 -11.11 -4.13 -16.70
C TYR A 355 -10.66 -3.30 -17.90
N ILE A 356 -9.48 -2.69 -17.81
CA ILE A 356 -8.86 -2.01 -18.95
C ILE A 356 -8.07 -3.04 -19.76
N HIS A 357 -8.31 -3.08 -21.07
CA HIS A 357 -7.51 -3.91 -21.96
C HIS A 357 -6.23 -3.20 -22.38
N GLU A 358 -5.08 -3.89 -22.30
CA GLU A 358 -3.76 -3.30 -22.47
C GLU A 358 -3.56 -2.60 -23.82
N THR A 359 -4.05 -3.20 -24.90
CA THR A 359 -3.76 -2.70 -26.26
C THR A 359 -4.57 -1.48 -26.68
N ASP A 360 -5.85 -1.39 -26.29
CA ASP A 360 -6.74 -0.31 -26.74
C ASP A 360 -7.08 0.69 -25.63
N LYS A 361 -6.66 0.43 -24.39
CA LYS A 361 -6.91 1.25 -23.19
C LYS A 361 -8.40 1.54 -22.96
N LYS A 362 -9.29 0.70 -23.51
CA LYS A 362 -10.73 0.79 -23.32
C LYS A 362 -11.17 -0.14 -22.21
N ILE A 363 -12.26 0.24 -21.54
CA ILE A 363 -12.95 -0.69 -20.63
C ILE A 363 -13.54 -1.81 -21.48
N LYS A 364 -13.12 -3.04 -21.18
CA LYS A 364 -13.76 -4.26 -21.66
C LYS A 364 -14.50 -4.91 -20.50
N PHE A 365 -15.46 -5.75 -20.84
CA PHE A 365 -16.17 -6.55 -19.87
C PHE A 365 -16.19 -8.02 -20.28
N LYS A 366 -16.20 -8.91 -19.29
CA LYS A 366 -16.49 -10.33 -19.47
C LYS A 366 -17.78 -10.63 -18.70
N SER A 367 -18.79 -11.15 -19.39
CA SER A 367 -20.04 -11.66 -18.79
C SER A 367 -20.01 -13.18 -18.85
N ALA A 368 -20.37 -13.84 -17.74
CA ALA A 368 -20.35 -15.30 -17.65
C ALA A 368 -21.41 -16.00 -18.54
N GLY A 369 -22.30 -15.25 -19.19
CA GLY A 369 -23.31 -15.78 -20.13
C GLY A 369 -22.96 -15.60 -21.61
N ALA A 370 -21.88 -14.89 -21.95
CA ALA A 370 -21.42 -14.77 -23.32
C ALA A 370 -20.54 -15.98 -23.66
N HIS A 371 -21.17 -17.06 -24.12
CA HIS A 371 -20.45 -18.04 -24.94
C HIS A 371 -19.92 -17.30 -26.17
N TYR A 372 -18.60 -17.22 -26.29
CA TYR A 372 -17.90 -16.69 -27.48
C TYR A 372 -18.19 -17.52 -28.72
#